data_AF-C7ZIZ6-F1
#
_entry.id   AF-C7ZIZ6-F1
#
_cell.length_a   1.000
_cell.length_b   1.000
_cell.length_c   1.000
_cell.angle_alpha   90.00
_cell.angle_beta   90.00
_cell.angle_gamma   90.00
#
_symmetry.space_group_name_H-M   'P 1'
#
loop_
_entity.id
_entity.type
_entity.pdbx_description
1 polymer ?
#
loop_
_entity_poly.entity_id
_entity_poly.type
_entity_poly.pdbx_seq_one_letter_code
_entity_poly.pdbx_strand_id
1 'polypeptide(L)'
;SATQSTPFIYRLILLSIEPFLATAGAIMVSVKPAAYADAMTRGSITFAQSNAFIYTQIGGSWIYFAFIDGVVMRMFDDLALWRVLCTGMLLSDIWYCAGTVQGAGGLAN
;
A
#
# COMPACT_ATOMS: atom_id res chain seq x y z
N SER A 1 -11.26 14.53 -19.22
CA SER A 1 -10.35 14.59 -18.07
C SER A 1 -10.42 13.27 -17.29
N ALA A 2 -9.53 13.01 -16.33
CA ALA A 2 -9.54 11.74 -15.58
C ALA A 2 -10.90 11.50 -14.88
N THR A 3 -11.46 12.54 -14.29
CA THR A 3 -12.72 12.53 -13.54
C THR A 3 -13.92 12.14 -14.41
N GLN A 4 -13.97 12.64 -15.65
CA GLN A 4 -15.06 12.35 -16.59
C GLN A 4 -14.94 10.95 -17.21
N SER A 5 -13.71 10.49 -17.46
CA SER A 5 -13.46 9.20 -18.10
C SER A 5 -13.48 8.02 -17.12
N THR A 6 -13.41 8.28 -15.82
CA THR A 6 -13.32 7.24 -14.79
C THR A 6 -14.65 7.06 -14.06
N PRO A 7 -15.27 5.86 -14.10
CA PRO A 7 -16.51 5.59 -13.37
C PRO A 7 -16.41 5.94 -11.88
N PHE A 8 -17.52 6.36 -11.30
CA PHE A 8 -17.56 6.84 -9.91
C PHE A 8 -16.99 5.83 -8.92
N ILE A 9 -17.28 4.53 -9.09
CA ILE A 9 -16.80 3.49 -8.16
C ILE A 9 -15.26 3.45 -8.09
N TYR A 10 -14.57 3.56 -9.23
CA TYR A 10 -13.11 3.60 -9.25
C TYR A 10 -12.57 4.87 -8.63
N ARG A 11 -13.22 6.02 -8.85
CA ARG A 11 -12.84 7.28 -8.20
C ARG A 11 -13.00 7.23 -6.68
N LEU A 12 -14.07 6.58 -6.19
CA LEU A 12 -14.29 6.40 -4.77
C LEU A 12 -13.20 5.53 -4.14
N ILE A 13 -12.83 4.44 -4.81
CA ILE A 13 -11.76 3.55 -4.34
C ILE A 13 -10.43 4.30 -4.33
N LEU A 14 -9.98 4.76 -5.50
CA LEU A 14 -8.66 5.39 -5.69
C LEU A 14 -8.52 6.64 -4.83
N LEU A 15 -9.49 7.56 -4.86
CA LEU A 15 -9.31 8.84 -4.20
C LEU A 15 -9.62 8.80 -2.71
N SER A 16 -10.46 7.89 -2.21
CA SER A 16 -10.93 7.94 -0.81
C SER A 16 -10.60 6.69 -0.01
N ILE A 17 -10.92 5.51 -0.53
CA ILE A 17 -10.74 4.26 0.24
C ILE A 17 -9.26 3.90 0.32
N GLU A 18 -8.56 3.90 -0.81
CA GLU A 18 -7.13 3.56 -0.89
C GLU A 18 -6.25 4.44 0.00
N PRO A 19 -6.30 5.79 -0.06
CA PRO A 19 -5.46 6.62 0.80
C PRO A 19 -5.82 6.49 2.29
N PHE A 20 -7.09 6.22 2.61
CA PHE A 20 -7.49 5.93 3.99
C PHE A 20 -6.87 4.61 4.49
N LEU A 21 -6.99 3.54 3.71
CA LEU A 21 -6.44 2.22 4.07
C LEU A 21 -4.92 2.24 4.10
N ALA A 22 -4.25 2.90 3.15
CA ALA A 22 -2.80 3.05 3.13
C ALA A 22 -2.30 3.83 4.36
N THR A 23 -2.98 4.92 4.74
CA THR A 23 -2.67 5.65 5.97
C THR A 23 -2.89 4.80 7.23
N ALA A 24 -4.01 4.09 7.31
CA ALA A 24 -4.32 3.20 8.43
C ALA A 24 -3.30 2.06 8.55
N GLY A 25 -2.89 1.48 7.41
CA GLY A 25 -1.84 0.49 7.31
C GLY A 25 -0.51 1.04 7.82
N ALA A 26 -0.12 2.23 7.37
CA ALA A 26 1.11 2.90 7.78
C ALA A 26 1.16 3.13 9.30
N ILE A 27 0.03 3.54 9.89
CA ILE A 27 -0.12 3.66 11.35
C ILE A 27 0.00 2.29 12.01
N MET A 28 -0.65 1.25 11.47
CA MET A 28 -0.59 -0.10 12.04
C MET A 28 0.84 -0.65 12.09
N VAL A 29 1.61 -0.56 11.00
CA VAL A 29 2.99 -1.06 10.96
C VAL A 29 3.92 -0.25 11.86
N SER A 30 3.61 1.03 12.11
CA SER A 30 4.41 1.89 12.99
C SER A 30 4.12 1.66 14.47
N VAL A 31 2.85 1.44 14.84
CA VAL A 31 2.42 1.33 16.25
C VAL A 31 2.41 -0.13 16.72
N LYS A 32 2.09 -1.08 15.83
CA LYS A 32 1.94 -2.50 16.14
C LYS A 32 2.67 -3.39 15.12
N PRO A 33 4.00 -3.21 14.92
CA PRO A 33 4.75 -3.99 13.94
C PRO A 33 4.70 -5.50 14.22
N ALA A 34 4.66 -5.91 15.49
CA ALA A 34 4.55 -7.31 15.88
C ALA A 34 3.23 -7.97 15.43
N ALA A 35 2.09 -7.28 15.62
CA ALA A 35 0.80 -7.80 15.17
C ALA A 35 0.69 -7.83 13.64
N TYR A 36 1.31 -6.85 12.97
CA TYR A 36 1.39 -6.87 11.51
C TYR A 36 2.24 -8.05 11.00
N ALA A 37 3.42 -8.28 11.59
CA ALA A 37 4.29 -9.40 11.24
C ALA A 37 3.58 -10.75 11.43
N ASP A 38 2.90 -10.92 12.57
CA ASP A 38 2.11 -12.11 12.87
C ASP A 38 1.01 -12.35 11.82
N ALA A 39 0.25 -11.31 11.48
CA ALA A 39 -0.82 -11.40 10.48
C ALA A 39 -0.29 -11.74 9.07
N MET A 40 0.81 -11.13 8.64
CA MET A 40 1.37 -11.34 7.30
C MET A 40 2.08 -12.69 7.15
N THR A 41 2.54 -13.29 8.26
CA THR A 41 3.40 -14.48 8.24
C THR A 41 2.74 -15.69 8.89
N ARG A 42 1.48 -15.57 9.33
CA ARG A 42 0.75 -16.59 10.09
C ARG A 42 1.52 -17.06 11.32
N GLY A 43 2.19 -16.12 11.99
CA GLY A 43 3.04 -16.37 13.16
C GLY A 43 4.35 -17.10 12.86
N SER A 44 4.73 -17.29 11.60
CA SER A 44 6.00 -17.96 11.25
C SER A 44 7.23 -17.08 11.46
N ILE A 45 7.08 -15.76 11.45
CA ILE A 45 8.17 -14.80 11.69
C ILE A 45 7.87 -13.96 12.93
N THR A 46 8.75 -14.05 13.93
CA THR A 46 8.68 -13.23 15.13
C THR A 46 9.29 -11.85 14.89
N PHE A 47 8.56 -10.81 15.28
CA PHE A 47 9.09 -9.45 15.30
C PHE A 47 10.30 -9.33 16.23
N ALA A 48 11.34 -8.62 15.79
CA ALA A 48 12.52 -8.33 16.59
C ALA A 48 12.91 -6.86 16.42
N GLN A 49 13.41 -6.21 17.46
CA GLN A 49 13.79 -4.79 17.36
C GLN A 49 14.84 -4.52 16.27
N SER A 50 15.70 -5.49 15.97
CA SER A 50 16.69 -5.43 14.89
C SER A 50 16.08 -5.33 13.49
N ASN A 51 14.84 -5.78 13.29
CA ASN A 51 14.12 -5.69 12.01
C ASN A 51 13.02 -4.61 12.01
N ALA A 52 12.90 -3.81 13.07
CA ALA A 52 11.89 -2.75 13.20
C ALA A 52 11.92 -1.74 12.05
N PHE A 53 13.10 -1.45 11.50
CA PHE A 53 13.28 -0.47 10.41
C PHE A 53 12.52 -0.86 9.13
N ILE A 54 12.30 -2.16 8.88
CA ILE A 54 11.58 -2.65 7.69
C ILE A 54 10.11 -2.20 7.75
N TYR A 55 9.48 -2.27 8.92
CA TYR A 55 8.09 -1.84 9.09
C TYR A 55 7.92 -0.33 8.91
N THR A 56 8.92 0.46 9.33
CA THR A 56 8.97 1.90 9.04
C THR A 56 9.09 2.17 7.54
N GLN A 57 9.93 1.40 6.83
CA GLN A 57 10.06 1.52 5.37
C GLN A 57 8.73 1.20 4.66
N ILE A 58 8.07 0.10 5.04
CA ILE A 58 6.74 -0.28 4.52
C ILE A 58 5.72 0.82 4.80
N GLY A 59 5.69 1.35 6.03
CA GLY A 59 4.80 2.44 6.40
C GLY A 59 5.04 3.69 5.56
N GLY A 60 6.30 4.03 5.30
CA GLY A 60 6.67 5.14 4.40
C GLY A 60 6.15 4.94 2.98
N SER A 61 6.27 3.73 2.42
CA SER A 61 5.73 3.40 1.10
C SER A 61 4.21 3.57 1.01
N TRP A 62 3.46 3.20 2.05
CA TRP A 62 2.01 3.40 2.08
C TRP A 62 1.60 4.86 2.29
N ILE A 63 2.35 5.64 3.08
CA ILE A 63 2.13 7.10 3.14
C ILE A 63 2.36 7.74 1.77
N TYR A 64 3.33 7.25 1.00
CA TYR A 64 3.54 7.73 -0.36
C TYR A 64 2.32 7.45 -1.25
N PHE A 65 1.73 6.26 -1.20
CA PHE A 65 0.48 5.96 -1.93
C PHE A 65 -0.65 6.89 -1.49
N ALA A 66 -0.84 7.05 -0.18
CA ALA A 66 -1.86 7.92 0.36
C ALA A 66 -1.68 9.38 -0.09
N PHE A 67 -0.45 9.86 -0.27
CA PHE A 67 -0.18 11.18 -0.81
C PHE A 67 -0.50 11.26 -2.31
N ILE A 68 -0.15 10.23 -3.09
CA ILE A 68 -0.42 10.19 -4.53
C ILE A 68 -1.94 10.22 -4.79
N ASP A 69 -2.69 9.33 -4.13
CA ASP A 69 -4.15 9.25 -4.26
C ASP A 69 -4.88 10.42 -3.60
N GLY A 70 -4.44 10.75 -2.38
CA GLY A 70 -5.01 11.76 -1.52
C GLY A 70 -4.84 13.17 -2.07
N VAL A 71 -3.67 13.46 -2.65
CA VAL A 71 -3.24 14.81 -3.02
C VAL A 71 -3.01 14.92 -4.52
N VAL A 72 -2.07 14.16 -5.09
CA VAL A 72 -1.62 14.34 -6.48
C VAL A 72 -2.76 14.09 -7.47
N MET A 73 -3.48 12.99 -7.35
CA MET A 73 -4.57 12.65 -8.27
C MET A 73 -5.77 13.61 -8.17
N ARG A 74 -5.92 14.34 -7.04
CA ARG A 74 -6.92 15.43 -6.91
C ARG A 74 -6.44 16.75 -7.50
N MET A 75 -5.13 17.02 -7.45
CA MET A 75 -4.55 18.24 -8.00
C MET A 75 -4.48 18.20 -9.53
N PHE A 76 -4.35 17.02 -10.13
CA PHE A 76 -4.15 16.85 -11.57
C PHE A 76 -5.22 15.95 -12.18
N ASP A 77 -6.19 16.54 -12.88
CA ASP A 77 -7.30 15.85 -13.56
C ASP A 77 -6.91 15.30 -14.95
N ASP A 78 -5.73 14.70 -15.04
CA ASP A 78 -5.15 14.14 -16.28
C ASP A 78 -5.19 12.61 -16.29
N LEU A 79 -5.82 12.03 -17.34
CA LEU A 79 -6.01 10.58 -17.42
C LEU A 79 -4.72 9.81 -17.68
N ALA A 80 -3.79 10.38 -18.44
CA ALA A 80 -2.50 9.73 -18.71
C ALA A 80 -1.66 9.69 -17.43
N LEU A 81 -1.64 10.78 -16.65
CA LEU A 81 -1.01 10.83 -15.35
C LEU A 81 -1.59 9.79 -14.40
N TRP A 82 -2.92 9.72 -14.27
CA TRP A 82 -3.58 8.72 -13.41
C TRP A 82 -3.19 7.30 -13.79
N ARG A 83 -3.15 6.99 -15.09
CA ARG A 83 -2.73 5.66 -15.57
C ARG A 83 -1.29 5.34 -15.17
N VAL A 84 -0.37 6.28 -15.32
CA VAL A 84 1.04 6.09 -14.94
C VAL A 84 1.17 5.86 -13.44
N LEU A 85 0.50 6.68 -12.63
CA LEU A 85 0.52 6.57 -11.16
C LEU A 85 -0.06 5.23 -10.68
N CYS A 86 -1.28 4.88 -11.13
CA CYS A 86 -1.91 3.61 -10.78
C CYS A 86 -1.08 2.40 -11.25
N THR A 87 -0.42 2.49 -12.40
CA THR A 87 0.48 1.43 -12.88
C THR A 87 1.69 1.27 -11.96
N GLY A 88 2.30 2.38 -11.52
CA GLY A 88 3.41 2.35 -10.56
C GLY A 88 3.00 1.76 -9.21
N MET A 89 1.83 2.13 -8.69
CA MET A 89 1.29 1.59 -7.45
C MET A 89 0.98 0.10 -7.57
N LEU A 90 0.35 -0.32 -8.66
CA LEU A 90 0.08 -1.73 -8.95
C LEU A 90 1.37 -2.59 -9.00
N LEU A 91 2.45 -2.07 -9.58
CA LEU A 91 3.74 -2.78 -9.60
C LEU A 91 4.31 -3.00 -8.20
N SER A 92 4.16 -2.00 -7.32
CA SER A 92 4.56 -2.13 -5.92
C SER A 92 3.65 -3.11 -5.18
N ASP A 93 2.33 -3.10 -5.43
CA ASP A 93 1.39 -4.06 -4.83
C ASP A 93 1.66 -5.51 -5.25
N ILE A 94 2.11 -5.74 -6.49
CA ILE A 94 2.54 -7.07 -6.93
C ILE A 94 3.69 -7.59 -6.07
N TRP A 95 4.70 -6.77 -5.81
CA TRP A 95 5.82 -7.14 -4.96
C TRP A 95 5.43 -7.29 -3.49
N TYR A 96 4.54 -6.42 -3.01
CA TYR A 96 3.96 -6.54 -1.67
C TYR A 96 3.24 -7.88 -1.49
N CYS A 97 2.32 -8.21 -2.40
CA CYS A 97 1.61 -9.48 -2.40
C CYS A 97 2.55 -10.69 -2.50
N ALA A 98 3.58 -10.62 -3.35
CA ALA A 98 4.59 -11.68 -3.43
C ALA A 98 5.31 -11.87 -2.08
N GLY A 99 5.66 -10.79 -1.39
CA GLY A 99 6.24 -10.83 -0.05
C GLY A 99 5.29 -11.41 1.00
N THR A 100 3.99 -11.07 0.95
CA THR A 100 2.98 -11.69 1.82
C THR A 100 2.84 -13.18 1.56
N VAL A 101 2.88 -13.61 0.29
CA VAL A 101 2.83 -15.04 -0.06
C VAL A 101 4.06 -15.78 0.49
N GLN A 102 5.26 -15.20 0.35
CA GLN A 102 6.49 -15.73 0.95
C GLN A 102 6.39 -15.86 2.46
N GLY A 103 5.90 -14.81 3.14
CA GLY A 103 5.70 -14.80 4.59
C GLY A 103 4.70 -15.86 5.05
N ALA A 104 3.67 -16.15 4.25
CA ALA A 104 2.68 -17.18 4.54
C ALA A 104 3.16 -18.63 4.24
N GLY A 105 4.40 -18.81 3.79
CA GLY A 105 4.99 -20.10 3.43
C GLY A 105 4.67 -20.56 1.99
N GLY A 106 4.16 -19.68 1.15
CA GLY A 106 3.99 -19.91 -0.29
C GLY A 106 5.19 -19.40 -1.08
N LEU A 107 5.30 -19.78 -2.37
CA LEU A 107 6.47 -19.53 -3.23
C LEU A 107 7.75 -20.10 -2.58
N ALA A 108 8.05 -21.36 -2.90
CA ALA A 108 9.20 -22.09 -2.37
C ALA A 108 10.48 -21.25 -2.39
N ASN A 109 11.10 -21.13 -1.21
CA ASN A 109 12.54 -21.16 -1.00
C ASN A 109 12.83 -22.23 0.05
#